data_AF-A0A410PVA6-F1
#
_entry.id   AF-A0A410PVA6-F1
#
_cell.length_a   1.000
_cell.length_b   1.000
_cell.length_c   1.000
_cell.angle_alpha   90.00
_cell.angle_beta   90.00
_cell.angle_gamma   90.00
#
_symmetry.space_group_name_H-M   'P 1'
#
loop_
_entity.id
_entity.type
_entity.pdbx_description
1 polymer ?
#
loop_
_entity_poly.entity_id
_entity_poly.type
_entity_poly.pdbx_seq_one_letter_code
_entity_poly.pdbx_strand_id
1 'polypeptide(L)' 'MEIIKEWVRNIFVIVVALSFIETLLPSSEMQNYIKFIFSLIIMATILSPLLIFLE' A
#
# COMPACT_ATOMS: atom_id res chain seq x y z
N MET A 1 13.63 12.80 -10.81
CA MET A 1 13.37 13.07 -9.38
C MET A 1 11.89 13.24 -9.07
N GLU A 2 11.13 13.97 -9.88
CA GLU A 2 9.69 14.19 -9.60
C GLU A 2 8.88 12.88 -9.56
N ILE A 3 9.14 11.93 -10.47
CA ILE A 3 8.49 10.61 -10.48
C ILE A 3 8.71 9.83 -9.17
N ILE A 4 9.95 9.81 -8.67
CA ILE A 4 10.30 9.13 -7.42
C ILE A 4 9.61 9.83 -6.23
N LYS A 5 9.61 11.16 -6.22
CA LYS A 5 8.95 11.96 -5.17
C LYS A 5 7.44 11.73 -5.15
N GLU A 6 6.79 11.69 -6.31
CA GLU A 6 5.38 11.40 -6.44
C GLU A 6 5.05 9.96 -6.03
N TRP A 7 5.88 8.99 -6.43
CA TRP A 7 5.75 7.60 -6.01
C TRP A 7 5.84 7.44 -4.48
N VAL A 8 6.85 8.04 -3.84
CA VAL A 8 6.99 8.01 -2.37
C VAL A 8 5.80 8.69 -1.70
N ARG A 9 5.32 9.82 -2.23
CA ARG A 9 4.10 10.49 -1.73
C ARG A 9 2.88 9.58 -1.84
N ASN A 10 2.73 8.84 -2.94
CA ASN A 10 1.60 7.93 -3.13
C ASN A 10 1.66 6.74 -2.15
N ILE A 11 2.85 6.17 -1.92
CA ILE A 11 3.04 5.14 -0.87
C ILE A 11 2.63 5.69 0.49
N PHE A 12 3.10 6.88 0.85
CA PHE A 12 2.78 7.50 2.13
C PHE A 12 1.26 7.66 2.32
N VAL A 13 0.57 8.20 1.32
CA VAL A 13 -0.89 8.37 1.36
C VAL A 13 -1.61 7.03 1.51
N ILE A 14 -1.20 6.00 0.78
CA ILE A 14 -1.79 4.66 0.87
C ILE A 14 -1.58 4.06 2.26
N VAL A 15 -0.35 4.11 2.79
CA VAL A 15 -0.03 3.57 4.12
C VAL A 15 -0.84 4.28 5.21
N VAL A 16 -0.96 5.60 5.15
CA VAL A 16 -1.78 6.37 6.10
C VAL A 16 -3.26 6.02 5.96
N ALA A 17 -3.79 5.89 4.74
CA ALA A 17 -5.18 5.48 4.55
C ALA A 17 -5.45 4.07 5.10
N LEU A 18 -4.54 3.13 4.83
CA LEU A 18 -4.67 1.75 5.29
C LEU A 18 -4.57 1.62 6.80
N SER A 19 -3.76 2.45 7.48
CA SER A 19 -3.70 2.44 8.95
C SER A 19 -5.02 2.86 9.56
N PHE A 20 -5.71 3.87 9.00
CA PHE A 20 -7.07 4.21 9.43
C PHE A 20 -8.03 3.05 9.20
N ILE A 21 -8.01 2.40 8.02
CA ILE A 21 -8.88 1.25 7.77
C ILE A 21 -8.61 0.13 8.77
N GLU A 22 -7.35 -0.16 9.08
CA GLU A 22 -6.99 -1.18 10.07
C GLU A 22 -7.62 -0.91 11.45
N THR A 23 -7.67 0.35 11.88
CA THR A 23 -8.33 0.73 13.14
C THR A 23 -9.86 0.60 13.11
N LEU A 24 -10.46 0.71 11.94
CA LEU A 24 -11.91 0.57 11.74
C LEU A 24 -12.33 -0.91 11.57
N LEU A 25 -11.39 -1.80 11.24
CA LEU A 25 -11.70 -3.21 11.03
C LEU A 25 -12.08 -3.88 12.36
N PRO A 26 -13.27 -4.51 12.45
CA PRO A 26 -13.66 -5.25 13.63
C PRO A 26 -12.77 -6.50 13.80
N SER A 27 -12.47 -6.84 15.05
CA SER A 27 -11.75 -8.07 15.39
C SER A 27 -12.56 -9.29 14.96
N SER A 28 -12.15 -9.88 13.84
CA SER A 28 -12.81 -11.03 13.21
C SER A 28 -11.74 -11.90 12.56
N GLU A 29 -12.07 -13.17 12.29
CA GLU A 29 -11.19 -14.05 11.51
C GLU A 29 -10.89 -13.43 10.13
N MET A 30 -11.85 -12.67 9.57
CA MET A 30 -11.71 -11.93 8.31
C MET A 30 -10.67 -10.79 8.37
N GLN A 31 -10.40 -10.24 9.56
CA GLN A 31 -9.45 -9.14 9.74
C GLN A 31 -8.05 -9.52 9.24
N ASN A 32 -7.59 -10.74 9.51
CA ASN A 32 -6.26 -11.21 9.11
C ASN A 32 -6.13 -11.32 7.57
N TYR A 33 -7.19 -11.78 6.91
CA TYR A 33 -7.24 -11.84 5.45
C TYR A 33 -7.20 -10.44 4.82
N ILE A 34 -7.94 -9.48 5.39
CA ILE A 34 -7.94 -8.10 4.91
C ILE A 34 -6.56 -7.44 5.10
N LYS A 35 -5.91 -7.64 6.26
CA LYS A 35 -4.54 -7.16 6.51
C LYS A 35 -3.54 -7.74 5.50
N PHE A 36 -3.70 -9.01 5.13
CA PHE A 36 -2.87 -9.64 4.11
C PHE A 36 -3.06 -8.97 2.73
N ILE A 37 -4.32 -8.73 2.33
CA ILE A 37 -4.62 -8.02 1.07
C ILE A 37 -4.00 -6.61 1.07
N PHE A 38 -4.10 -5.88 2.18
CA PHE A 38 -3.48 -4.55 2.30
C PHE A 38 -1.96 -4.60 2.17
N SER A 39 -1.32 -5.63 2.73
CA SER A 39 0.12 -5.86 2.56
C SER A 39 0.49 -6.08 1.09
N LEU A 40 -0.33 -6.83 0.34
CA LEU A 40 -0.13 -7.02 -1.10
C LEU A 40 -0.28 -5.72 -1.89
N ILE A 41 -1.25 -4.87 -1.54
CA ILE A 41 -1.44 -3.55 -2.18
C ILE A 41 -0.23 -2.65 -1.95
N ILE A 42 0.28 -2.60 -0.72
CA ILE A 42 1.49 -1.84 -0.39
C ILE A 42 2.68 -2.37 -1.19
N MET A 43 2.85 -3.69 -1.23
CA MET A 43 3.94 -4.33 -1.98
C MET A 43 3.86 -4.01 -3.48
N ALA A 44 2.68 -4.15 -4.10
CA ALA A 44 2.47 -3.80 -5.51
C ALA A 44 2.79 -2.32 -5.79
N THR A 45 2.40 -1.42 -4.88
CA THR A 45 2.70 0.02 -4.98
C THR A 45 4.20 0.27 -4.90
N ILE A 46 4.91 -0.44 -4.01
CA ILE A 46 6.37 -0.34 -3.88
C ILE A 46 7.08 -0.87 -5.12
N LEU A 47 6.55 -1.91 -5.75
CA LEU A 47 7.14 -2.52 -6.95
C LEU A 47 6.82 -1.74 -8.24
N SER A 48 5.83 -0.85 -8.24
CA SER A 48 5.43 -0.04 -9.40
C SER A 48 6.60 0.61 -10.18
N PRO A 49 7.59 1.28 -9.56
CA PRO A 49 8.71 1.88 -10.29
C PRO A 49 9.58 0.87 -11.03
N LEU A 50 9.56 -0.42 -10.66
CA LEU A 50 10.26 -1.47 -11.41
C LEU A 50 9.75 -1.61 -12.84
N LEU A 51 8.47 -1.30 -13.08
CA LEU A 51 7.89 -1.30 -14.42
C LEU A 51 8.54 -0.25 -15.33
N ILE A 52 8.98 0.87 -14.76
CA ILE A 52 9.68 1.95 -15.49
C ILE A 52 11.07 1.48 -15.96
N PHE A 53 11.68 0.53 -15.25
CA PHE A 53 13.00 -0.03 -15.59
C PHE A 53 12.92 -1.27 -16.48
N LEU A 54 11.72 -1.82 -16.70
CA LEU A 54 11.50 -3.02 -17.52
C LEU A 54 11.23 -2.67 -19.00
N GLU A 55 10.91 -1.41 -19.28
CA GLU A 55 10.86 -0.81 -20.63
C GLU A 55 12.21 -0.17 -20.99
#